data_AF-A0A3M7KWK1-F1
#
_entry.id   AF-A0A3M7KWK1-F1
#
_cell.length_a   1.000
_cell.length_b   1.000
_cell.length_c   1.000
_cell.angle_alpha   90.00
_cell.angle_beta   90.00
_cell.angle_gamma   90.00
#
_symmetry.space_group_name_H-M   'P 1'
#
loop_
_entity.id
_entity.type
_entity.pdbx_description
1 polymer ?
#
loop_
_entity_poly.entity_id
_entity_poly.type
_entity_poly.pdbx_seq_one_letter_code
_entity_poly.pdbx_strand_id
1 'polypeptide(L)'
;ARGFAAAGASANLTVTPTQPFEWYSISTINPETLEFCVPSKSAFCQALAAVECLPEGVDQCTADADGNIGSGNVGSNNLGNDNIGDYNKGNGNHGTGNTGSYNWGLDIVCNNMRAGQERMCSVFALRTNDTIVLDAASAAPLP
;
A
#
# COMPACT_ATOMS: atom_id res chain seq x y z
N ALA A 1 15.32 13.27 6.30
CA ALA A 1 14.54 12.34 5.46
C ALA A 1 15.50 11.58 4.57
N ARG A 2 15.39 10.24 4.48
CA ARG A 2 16.05 9.48 3.41
C ARG A 2 15.24 9.79 2.13
N GLY A 3 15.56 10.91 1.48
CA GLY A 3 14.82 11.39 0.32
C GLY A 3 15.22 10.58 -0.91
N PHE A 4 14.24 9.97 -1.55
CA PHE A 4 14.39 9.46 -2.91
C PHE A 4 14.02 10.60 -3.86
N ALA A 5 14.87 10.86 -4.85
CA ALA A 5 14.73 12.03 -5.72
C ALA A 5 13.68 11.83 -6.82
N ALA A 6 13.27 10.57 -7.06
CA ALA A 6 12.22 10.21 -8.00
C ALA A 6 11.42 9.01 -7.49
N ALA A 7 10.20 8.86 -7.97
CA ALA A 7 9.43 7.63 -7.89
C ALA A 7 9.40 6.96 -9.28
N GLY A 8 9.50 5.64 -9.30
CA GLY A 8 9.36 4.84 -10.52
C GLY A 8 7.93 4.33 -10.67
N ALA A 9 7.75 3.03 -10.51
CA ALA A 9 6.43 2.41 -10.55
C ALA A 9 5.58 2.71 -9.30
N SER A 10 4.26 2.82 -9.50
CA SER A 10 3.29 2.94 -8.41
C SER A 10 2.05 2.12 -8.70
N ALA A 11 1.38 1.69 -7.64
CA ALA A 11 0.07 1.07 -7.74
C ALA A 11 -0.94 1.79 -6.85
N ASN A 12 -2.16 1.92 -7.34
CA ASN A 12 -3.26 2.56 -6.63
C ASN A 12 -4.15 1.53 -5.94
N LEU A 13 -4.80 1.98 -4.87
CA LEU A 13 -5.86 1.29 -4.16
C LEU A 13 -7.08 2.21 -4.09
N THR A 14 -8.24 1.65 -4.44
CA THR A 14 -9.52 2.32 -4.22
C THR A 14 -9.98 2.06 -2.79
N VAL A 15 -10.30 3.14 -2.08
CA VAL A 15 -10.83 3.11 -0.73
C VAL A 15 -12.31 3.47 -0.77
N THR A 16 -13.13 2.58 -0.24
CA THR A 16 -14.58 2.76 -0.08
C THR A 16 -14.94 2.60 1.41
N PRO A 17 -16.21 2.81 1.81
CA PRO A 17 -16.59 2.63 3.21
C PRO A 17 -16.36 1.21 3.77
N THR A 18 -16.21 0.20 2.91
CA THR A 18 -16.04 -1.21 3.30
C THR A 18 -14.85 -1.90 2.64
N GLN A 19 -14.02 -1.17 1.89
CA GLN A 19 -12.84 -1.69 1.21
C GLN A 19 -11.67 -0.72 1.41
N PRO A 20 -10.46 -1.21 1.70
CA PRO A 20 -10.06 -2.62 1.75
C PRO A 20 -10.48 -3.39 3.02
N PHE A 21 -11.06 -2.71 4.03
CA PHE A 21 -11.50 -3.37 5.27
C PHE A 21 -13.00 -3.13 5.50
N GLU A 22 -13.73 -4.18 5.84
CA GLU A 22 -15.15 -4.09 6.19
C GLU A 22 -15.38 -3.57 7.63
N TRP A 23 -14.35 -3.56 8.45
CA TRP A 23 -14.42 -3.42 9.90
C TRP A 23 -13.57 -2.24 10.41
N TYR A 24 -12.92 -1.53 9.50
CA TYR A 24 -12.30 -0.22 9.76
C TYR A 24 -12.92 0.84 8.87
N SER A 25 -13.01 2.07 9.38
CA SER A 25 -13.20 3.25 8.55
C SER A 25 -11.83 3.80 8.16
N ILE A 26 -11.58 3.93 6.86
CA ILE A 26 -10.36 4.54 6.33
C ILE A 26 -10.73 5.83 5.63
N SER A 27 -9.92 6.86 5.88
CA SER A 27 -9.87 8.07 5.07
C SER A 27 -8.46 8.23 4.52
N THR A 28 -8.33 8.95 3.42
CA THR A 28 -7.03 9.22 2.79
C THR A 28 -6.71 10.70 2.93
N ILE A 29 -5.43 11.05 2.84
CA ILE A 29 -4.96 12.42 2.87
C ILE A 29 -4.14 12.69 1.61
N ASN A 30 -4.39 13.82 0.95
CA ASN A 30 -3.53 14.29 -0.13
C ASN A 30 -2.22 14.81 0.50
N PRO A 31 -1.06 14.24 0.18
CA PRO A 31 0.20 14.65 0.78
C PRO A 31 0.66 16.06 0.37
N GLU A 32 0.16 16.60 -0.76
CA GLU A 32 0.48 17.96 -1.22
C GLU A 32 -0.40 19.02 -0.55
N THR A 33 -1.71 18.79 -0.51
CA THR A 33 -2.69 19.78 0.00
C THR A 33 -3.07 19.56 1.47
N LEU A 34 -2.75 18.41 2.05
CA LEU A 34 -3.20 17.93 3.36
C LEU A 34 -4.72 17.80 3.50
N GLU A 35 -5.45 17.83 2.38
CA GLU A 35 -6.89 17.63 2.39
C GLU A 35 -7.25 16.17 2.61
N PHE A 36 -8.26 15.93 3.46
CA PHE A 36 -8.79 14.59 3.70
C PHE A 36 -9.86 14.23 2.68
N CYS A 37 -9.78 13.02 2.13
CA CYS A 37 -10.88 12.36 1.46
C CYS A 37 -11.48 11.31 2.39
N VAL A 38 -12.75 11.49 2.72
CA VAL A 38 -13.55 10.55 3.51
C VAL A 38 -14.49 9.82 2.55
N PRO A 39 -14.37 8.49 2.40
CA PRO A 39 -15.20 7.74 1.47
C PRO A 39 -16.65 7.68 1.94
N SER A 40 -17.58 7.65 0.99
CA SER A 40 -19.03 7.57 1.25
C SER A 40 -19.70 6.62 0.26
N LYS A 41 -21.03 6.47 0.35
CA LYS A 41 -21.78 5.63 -0.61
C LYS A 41 -21.71 6.14 -2.06
N SER A 42 -21.44 7.43 -2.26
CA SER A 42 -21.39 8.08 -3.57
C SER A 42 -20.00 8.61 -3.93
N ALA A 43 -18.99 8.42 -3.08
CA ALA A 43 -17.63 8.89 -3.31
C ALA A 43 -16.61 7.86 -2.83
N PHE A 44 -15.66 7.52 -3.70
CA PHE A 44 -14.49 6.70 -3.36
C PHE A 44 -13.27 7.59 -3.18
N CYS A 45 -12.32 7.14 -2.37
CA CYS A 45 -11.02 7.76 -2.21
C CYS A 45 -9.94 6.92 -2.90
N GLN A 46 -8.78 7.53 -3.16
CA GLN A 46 -7.63 6.84 -3.73
C GLN A 46 -6.46 6.89 -2.76
N ALA A 47 -5.75 5.77 -2.65
CA ALA A 47 -4.50 5.66 -1.91
C ALA A 47 -3.43 5.03 -2.79
N LEU A 48 -2.17 5.33 -2.53
CA LEU A 48 -1.05 4.57 -3.10
C LEU A 48 -0.90 3.27 -2.30
N ALA A 49 -1.04 2.13 -2.98
CA ALA A 49 -0.83 0.80 -2.42
C ALA A 49 0.67 0.44 -2.33
N ALA A 50 1.44 0.86 -3.32
CA ALA A 50 2.87 0.66 -3.38
C ALA A 50 3.50 1.77 -4.22
N VAL A 51 4.72 2.17 -3.85
CA VAL A 51 5.53 3.14 -4.58
C VAL A 51 6.96 2.63 -4.61
N GLU A 52 7.55 2.63 -5.79
CA GLU A 52 8.97 2.42 -5.99
C GLU A 52 9.68 3.76 -5.74
N CYS A 53 10.55 3.77 -4.73
CA CYS A 53 11.34 4.94 -4.40
C CYS A 53 12.76 4.79 -4.98
N LEU A 54 13.16 5.72 -5.86
CA LEU A 54 14.42 5.63 -6.60
C LEU A 54 15.40 6.75 -6.21
N PRO A 55 16.69 6.44 -6.01
CA PRO A 55 17.72 7.44 -5.87
C PRO A 55 17.82 8.33 -7.12
N GLU A 56 18.40 9.52 -6.96
CA GLU A 56 18.62 10.41 -8.10
C GLU A 56 19.51 9.74 -9.16
N GLY A 57 19.10 9.86 -10.43
CA GLY A 57 19.83 9.29 -11.56
C GLY A 57 19.69 7.78 -11.73
N VAL A 58 18.84 7.11 -10.95
CA VAL A 58 18.48 5.71 -11.15
C VAL A 58 17.23 5.62 -12.02
N ASP A 59 17.33 4.88 -13.11
CA ASP A 59 16.20 4.63 -14.01
C ASP A 59 15.14 3.76 -13.33
N GLN A 60 13.88 4.01 -13.69
CA GLN A 60 12.75 3.22 -13.21
C GLN A 60 12.82 1.76 -13.62
N CYS A 61 12.39 0.86 -12.73
CA CYS A 61 12.24 -0.54 -13.10
C CYS A 61 11.17 -0.69 -14.19
N THR A 62 11.52 -1.39 -15.26
CA THR A 62 10.57 -1.78 -16.29
C THR A 62 10.00 -3.15 -15.98
N ALA A 63 8.74 -3.36 -16.35
CA ALA A 63 8.13 -4.67 -16.23
C ALA A 63 8.86 -5.72 -17.08
N ASP A 64 8.99 -6.93 -16.56
CA ASP A 64 9.41 -8.10 -17.35
C ASP A 64 8.29 -8.59 -18.29
N ALA A 65 8.53 -9.71 -18.98
CA ALA A 65 7.56 -10.28 -19.92
C ALA A 65 6.23 -10.71 -19.26
N ASP A 66 6.25 -11.00 -17.96
CA ASP A 66 5.09 -11.41 -17.17
C ASP A 66 4.45 -10.22 -16.43
N GLY A 67 4.93 -8.99 -16.68
CA GLY A 67 4.41 -7.78 -16.07
C GLY A 67 4.94 -7.48 -14.68
N ASN A 68 5.94 -8.23 -14.18
CA ASN A 68 6.49 -7.98 -12.86
C ASN A 68 7.47 -6.82 -12.87
N ILE A 69 7.36 -5.95 -11.86
CA ILE A 69 8.26 -4.82 -11.62
C ILE A 69 8.98 -5.06 -10.30
N GLY A 70 10.31 -5.12 -10.35
CA GLY A 70 11.19 -5.44 -9.23
C GLY A 70 11.94 -6.75 -9.46
N SER A 71 12.45 -7.37 -8.39
CA SER A 71 13.35 -8.52 -8.48
C SER A 71 12.84 -9.74 -7.73
N GLY A 72 13.20 -10.94 -8.19
CA GLY A 72 12.88 -12.20 -7.49
C GLY A 72 11.41 -12.62 -7.51
N ASN A 73 10.54 -11.94 -8.27
CA ASN A 73 9.14 -12.31 -8.39
C ASN A 73 8.97 -13.61 -9.21
N VAL A 74 8.02 -14.45 -8.81
CA VAL A 74 7.61 -15.68 -9.51
C VAL A 74 6.11 -15.62 -9.74
N GLY A 75 5.68 -15.61 -11.00
CA GLY A 75 4.28 -15.40 -11.41
C GLY A 75 4.16 -14.13 -12.24
N SER A 76 3.02 -13.45 -12.18
CA SER A 76 2.69 -12.35 -13.08
C SER A 76 2.23 -11.08 -12.36
N ASN A 77 2.51 -9.93 -12.96
CA ASN A 77 1.98 -8.62 -12.54
C ASN A 77 2.25 -8.25 -11.07
N ASN A 78 3.37 -8.69 -10.51
CA ASN A 78 3.79 -8.29 -9.16
C ASN A 78 4.55 -6.96 -9.18
N LEU A 79 4.33 -6.11 -8.18
CA LEU A 79 5.09 -4.88 -7.95
C LEU A 79 5.83 -4.97 -6.62
N GLY A 80 7.16 -4.94 -6.66
CA GLY A 80 8.05 -5.10 -5.52
C GLY A 80 8.93 -6.34 -5.68
N ASN A 81 9.39 -6.94 -4.58
CA ASN A 81 10.40 -8.00 -4.63
C ASN A 81 9.95 -9.30 -3.98
N ASP A 82 10.49 -10.41 -4.48
CA ASP A 82 10.36 -11.76 -3.91
C ASP A 82 8.91 -12.22 -3.69
N ASN A 83 7.97 -11.76 -4.52
CA ASN A 83 6.59 -12.23 -4.47
C ASN A 83 6.43 -13.56 -5.23
N ILE A 84 5.61 -14.46 -4.70
CA ILE A 84 5.25 -15.74 -5.33
C ILE A 84 3.74 -15.75 -5.59
N GLY A 85 3.34 -15.92 -6.83
CA GLY A 85 1.96 -15.81 -7.30
C GLY A 85 1.75 -14.53 -8.11
N ASP A 86 0.54 -13.98 -8.08
CA ASP A 86 0.14 -12.95 -9.06
C ASP A 86 -0.44 -11.68 -8.42
N TYR A 87 -0.25 -10.53 -9.08
CA TYR A 87 -0.88 -9.25 -8.71
C TYR A 87 -0.54 -8.72 -7.30
N ASN A 88 0.54 -9.21 -6.68
CA ASN A 88 0.97 -8.76 -5.36
C ASN A 88 1.67 -7.40 -5.44
N LYS A 89 1.48 -6.56 -4.43
CA LYS A 89 2.04 -5.21 -4.30
C LYS A 89 2.77 -5.12 -2.97
N GLY A 90 4.08 -4.89 -3.02
CA GLY A 90 4.99 -4.94 -1.88
C GLY A 90 5.94 -6.13 -1.96
N ASN A 91 6.40 -6.66 -0.83
CA ASN A 91 7.53 -7.60 -0.84
C ASN A 91 7.22 -8.92 -0.11
N GLY A 92 7.75 -10.02 -0.64
CA GLY A 92 7.72 -11.33 0.03
C GLY A 92 6.31 -11.91 0.22
N ASN A 93 5.34 -11.49 -0.59
CA ASN A 93 3.99 -12.03 -0.50
C ASN A 93 3.89 -13.38 -1.23
N HIS A 94 3.02 -14.26 -0.74
CA HIS A 94 2.72 -15.54 -1.37
C HIS A 94 1.21 -15.67 -1.58
N GLY A 95 0.80 -15.78 -2.84
CA GLY A 95 -0.58 -15.92 -3.27
C GLY A 95 -0.97 -14.84 -4.27
N THR A 96 -2.19 -14.33 -4.19
CA THR A 96 -2.73 -13.45 -5.23
C THR A 96 -3.32 -12.18 -4.65
N GLY A 97 -3.02 -11.03 -5.27
CA GLY A 97 -3.68 -9.76 -4.96
C GLY A 97 -3.31 -9.14 -3.61
N ASN A 98 -2.26 -9.63 -2.95
CA ASN A 98 -1.88 -9.11 -1.63
C ASN A 98 -1.22 -7.72 -1.76
N THR A 99 -1.53 -6.81 -0.84
CA THR A 99 -0.93 -5.48 -0.72
C THR A 99 -0.27 -5.33 0.66
N GLY A 100 1.00 -4.97 0.65
CA GLY A 100 1.89 -4.90 1.83
C GLY A 100 2.98 -5.96 1.75
N SER A 101 3.52 -6.43 2.89
CA SER A 101 4.67 -7.34 2.89
C SER A 101 4.45 -8.60 3.71
N TYR A 102 5.06 -9.70 3.27
CA TYR A 102 5.05 -11.00 3.94
C TYR A 102 3.65 -11.57 4.21
N ASN A 103 2.69 -11.29 3.32
CA ASN A 103 1.36 -11.86 3.42
C ASN A 103 1.29 -13.22 2.71
N TRP A 104 0.48 -14.14 3.24
CA TRP A 104 0.23 -15.44 2.63
C TRP A 104 -1.27 -15.67 2.47
N GLY A 105 -1.78 -15.58 1.25
CA GLY A 105 -3.22 -15.71 0.99
C GLY A 105 -3.70 -14.96 -0.25
N LEU A 106 -4.98 -14.60 -0.23
CA LEU A 106 -5.67 -13.94 -1.34
C LEU A 106 -6.22 -12.59 -0.85
N ASP A 107 -6.00 -11.55 -1.65
CA ASP A 107 -6.58 -10.20 -1.47
C ASP A 107 -6.35 -9.59 -0.08
N ILE A 108 -5.20 -9.87 0.54
CA ILE A 108 -4.85 -9.35 1.86
C ILE A 108 -4.27 -7.94 1.70
N VAL A 109 -4.85 -6.94 2.38
CA VAL A 109 -4.21 -5.63 2.59
C VAL A 109 -3.70 -5.59 4.03
N CYS A 110 -2.42 -5.90 4.25
CA CYS A 110 -1.81 -5.97 5.58
C CYS A 110 -0.28 -6.13 5.49
N ASN A 111 0.41 -6.28 6.63
CA ASN A 111 1.74 -6.88 6.66
C ASN A 111 1.76 -8.10 7.58
N ASN A 112 2.56 -9.10 7.23
CA ASN A 112 2.81 -10.33 8.01
C ASN A 112 1.56 -11.18 8.28
N MET A 113 0.53 -11.07 7.43
CA MET A 113 -0.74 -11.77 7.65
C MET A 113 -0.79 -13.08 6.87
N ARG A 114 -1.24 -14.16 7.53
CA ARG A 114 -1.47 -15.46 6.90
C ARG A 114 -2.94 -15.83 6.97
N ALA A 115 -3.52 -16.14 5.82
CA ALA A 115 -4.90 -16.60 5.72
C ALA A 115 -5.11 -17.81 6.63
N GLY A 116 -6.12 -17.73 7.50
CA GLY A 116 -6.47 -18.79 8.46
C GLY A 116 -5.79 -18.73 9.82
N GLN A 117 -4.77 -17.87 10.03
CA GLN A 117 -4.17 -17.66 11.36
C GLN A 117 -4.75 -16.44 12.07
N GLU A 118 -4.84 -15.31 11.37
CA GLU A 118 -5.50 -14.10 11.89
C GLU A 118 -6.77 -13.82 11.09
N ARG A 119 -7.86 -13.50 11.79
CA ARG A 119 -9.13 -13.18 11.13
C ARG A 119 -9.17 -11.77 10.56
N MET A 120 -8.30 -10.86 11.05
CA MET A 120 -8.41 -9.41 10.84
C MET A 120 -7.03 -8.75 10.93
N CYS A 121 -6.63 -7.97 9.92
CA CYS A 121 -5.38 -7.20 9.92
C CYS A 121 -5.38 -6.06 10.94
N SER A 122 -4.65 -6.14 12.05
CA SER A 122 -4.63 -5.04 13.03
C SER A 122 -4.07 -3.72 12.46
N VAL A 123 -4.48 -2.57 13.03
CA VAL A 123 -3.86 -1.27 12.72
C VAL A 123 -2.35 -1.29 12.92
N PHE A 124 -1.85 -2.05 13.90
CA PHE A 124 -0.41 -2.22 14.12
C PHE A 124 0.27 -2.95 12.95
N ALA A 125 -0.37 -3.98 12.41
CA ALA A 125 0.14 -4.73 11.27
C ALA A 125 0.09 -3.93 9.96
N LEU A 126 -0.71 -2.85 9.87
CA LEU A 126 -0.68 -1.92 8.74
C LEU A 126 0.54 -0.98 8.76
N ARG A 127 1.17 -0.80 9.92
CA ARG A 127 2.29 0.13 10.07
C ARG A 127 3.60 -0.52 9.66
N THR A 128 4.48 0.32 9.15
CA THR A 128 5.88 0.03 8.88
C THR A 128 6.76 1.01 9.68
N ASN A 129 8.07 0.81 9.63
CA ASN A 129 9.03 1.75 10.24
C ASN A 129 9.00 3.15 9.59
N ASP A 130 8.44 3.27 8.38
CA ASP A 130 8.30 4.53 7.66
C ASP A 130 6.91 5.16 7.87
N THR A 131 6.05 4.56 8.69
CA THR A 131 4.73 5.15 9.00
C THR A 131 4.89 6.43 9.80
N ILE A 132 4.34 7.52 9.26
CA ILE A 132 4.26 8.81 9.94
C ILE A 132 2.93 8.89 10.69
N VAL A 133 3.02 9.15 12.00
CA VAL A 133 1.85 9.48 12.82
C VAL A 133 1.69 11.00 12.78
N LEU A 134 0.61 11.46 12.17
CA LEU A 134 0.23 12.86 12.22
C LEU A 134 -0.38 13.11 13.60
N ASP A 135 0.33 13.84 14.46
CA ASP A 135 -0.30 14.41 15.64
C ASP A 135 -1.38 15.37 15.17
N ALA A 136 -2.56 15.29 15.79
CA ALA A 136 -3.56 16.34 15.64
C ALA A 136 -2.93 17.61 16.22
N ALA A 137 -2.28 18.41 15.38
CA ALA A 137 -1.90 19.76 15.73
C ALA A 137 -3.14 20.40 16.31
N SER A 138 -3.04 20.81 17.58
CA SER A 138 -4.11 21.40 18.37
C SER A 138 -4.95 22.27 17.45
N ALA A 139 -6.19 21.84 17.17
CA ALA A 139 -7.17 22.74 16.63
C ALA A 139 -7.22 23.90 17.63
N ALA A 140 -6.59 25.02 17.28
CA ALA A 140 -6.80 26.24 18.01
C ALA A 140 -8.33 26.43 18.03
N PRO A 141 -8.95 26.72 19.19
CA PRO A 141 -10.38 26.99 19.20
C PRO A 141 -10.62 28.11 18.18
N LEU A 142 -11.54 27.87 17.24
CA LEU A 142 -12.01 28.94 16.37
C LEU A 142 -12.52 30.09 17.26
N PRO A 143 -12.24 31.37 16.91
CA PRO A 143 -12.66 32.51 17.72
C PRO A 143 -14.18 32.62 17.88
#